data_AF-A0A2K3JWQ7-F1
#
_entry.id   AF-A0A2K3JWQ7-F1
#
_cell.length_a   1.000
_cell.length_b   1.000
_cell.length_c   1.000
_cell.angle_alpha   90.00
_cell.angle_beta   90.00
_cell.angle_gamma   90.00
#
_symmetry.space_group_name_H-M   'P 1'
#
loop_
_entity.id
_entity.type
_entity.pdbx_description
1 polymer ?
#
loop_
_entity_poly.entity_id
_entity_poly.type
_entity_poly.pdbx_seq_one_letter_code
_entity_poly.pdbx_strand_id
1 'polypeptide(L)' 'MPAGEITVTLDDVSCLLHLLITALLLDHTPISKDQGLEVLINLLGAHHAHSKVSKTKGAHATLTYLKGLFTHHIQQ' A
#
# COMPACT_ATOMS: atom_id res chain seq x y z
N MET A 1 3.50 17.19 -39.72
CA MET A 1 3.64 17.37 -38.26
C MET A 1 4.69 16.39 -37.76
N PRO A 2 5.72 16.82 -37.02
CA PRO A 2 6.64 15.88 -36.40
C PRO A 2 5.93 15.23 -35.21
N ALA A 3 5.87 13.90 -35.20
CA ALA A 3 5.41 13.13 -34.07
C ALA A 3 6.53 13.06 -33.02
N GLY A 4 6.26 13.42 -31.76
CA GLY A 4 7.21 13.14 -30.68
C GLY A 4 7.22 14.05 -29.46
N GLU A 5 6.38 15.08 -29.38
CA GLU A 5 6.32 15.93 -28.18
C GLU A 5 4.97 15.77 -27.48
N ILE A 6 4.99 15.17 -26.29
CA ILE A 6 3.84 15.12 -25.38
C ILE A 6 4.07 16.22 -24.34
N THR A 7 3.37 17.33 -24.49
CA THR A 7 3.34 18.41 -23.50
C THR A 7 2.31 18.04 -22.44
N VAL A 8 2.75 17.70 -21.24
CA VAL A 8 1.86 17.48 -20.08
C VAL A 8 1.76 18.78 -19.31
N THR A 9 0.58 19.39 -19.27
CA THR A 9 0.31 20.58 -18.45
C THR A 9 -0.14 20.14 -17.04
N LEU A 10 0.42 20.78 -16.01
CA LEU A 10 0.13 20.52 -14.60
C LEU A 10 -0.70 21.67 -14.04
N ASP A 11 -1.90 21.85 -14.58
CA ASP A 11 -2.77 23.00 -14.27
C ASP A 11 -3.62 22.83 -13.01
N ASP A 12 -3.84 21.59 -12.52
CA ASP A 12 -4.68 21.28 -11.35
C ASP A 12 -3.94 20.46 -10.28
N VAL A 13 -2.71 20.87 -9.92
CA VAL A 13 -1.99 20.31 -8.77
C VAL A 13 -1.87 21.35 -7.68
N SER A 14 -2.47 21.08 -6.51
CA SER A 14 -2.39 21.96 -5.34
C SER A 14 -0.96 22.04 -4.76
N CYS A 15 -0.11 21.05 -5.03
CA CYS A 15 1.31 21.06 -4.68
C CYS A 15 2.09 19.94 -5.41
N LEU A 16 3.32 20.24 -5.82
CA LEU A 16 4.29 19.25 -6.32
C LEU A 16 5.14 18.75 -5.14
N LEU A 17 5.04 17.46 -4.82
CA LEU A 17 5.86 16.85 -3.78
C LEU A 17 7.15 16.29 -4.39
N HIS A 18 8.25 17.04 -4.28
CA HIS A 18 9.57 16.56 -4.65
C HIS A 18 10.12 15.60 -3.57
N LEU A 19 9.88 14.31 -3.75
CA LEU A 19 10.56 13.27 -2.99
C LEU A 19 11.86 12.94 -3.71
N LEU A 20 13.00 13.32 -3.11
CA LEU A 20 14.30 12.84 -3.56
C LEU A 20 14.38 11.35 -3.17
N ILE A 21 14.08 10.47 -4.11
CA ILE A 21 14.11 9.02 -3.86
C ILE A 21 15.56 8.56 -3.98
N THR A 22 16.32 8.69 -2.90
CA THR A 22 17.70 8.19 -2.78
C THR A 22 17.79 6.70 -2.47
N ALA A 23 16.65 6.04 -2.22
CA ALA A 23 16.56 4.60 -1.96
C ALA A 23 16.01 3.85 -3.18
N LEU A 24 16.33 2.55 -3.30
CA LEU A 24 15.57 1.68 -4.20
C LEU A 24 14.10 1.77 -3.77
N LEU A 25 13.22 2.21 -4.67
CA LEU A 25 11.76 2.25 -4.43
C LEU A 25 11.19 0.89 -3.94
N LEU A 26 11.95 -0.18 -4.16
CA LEU A 26 11.60 -1.56 -3.88
C LEU A 26 12.84 -2.29 -3.32
N ASP A 27 13.26 -1.96 -2.10
CA ASP A 27 14.07 -2.91 -1.32
C ASP A 27 13.12 -4.01 -0.82
N HIS A 28 12.90 -5.01 -1.69
CA HIS A 28 12.10 -6.18 -1.37
C HIS A 28 12.85 -7.10 -0.42
N THR A 29 13.06 -6.66 0.82
CA THR A 29 13.36 -7.61 1.89
C THR A 29 12.08 -8.42 2.14
N PRO A 30 12.07 -9.72 1.81
CA PRO A 30 10.88 -10.54 1.99
C PRO A 30 10.57 -10.63 3.49
N ILE A 31 9.37 -10.19 3.86
CA ILE A 31 8.88 -10.34 5.23
C ILE A 31 8.25 -11.72 5.41
N SER A 32 8.44 -12.33 6.58
CA SER A 32 7.80 -13.58 6.93
C SER A 32 6.29 -13.39 7.14
N LYS A 33 5.52 -14.49 7.16
CA LYS A 33 4.08 -14.43 7.46
C LYS A 33 3.80 -13.83 8.85
N ASP A 34 4.61 -14.17 9.84
CA ASP A 34 4.45 -13.69 11.21
C ASP A 34 4.75 -12.19 11.29
N GLN A 35 5.81 -11.73 10.60
CA GLN A 35 6.13 -10.30 10.47
C GLN A 35 5.02 -9.53 9.74
N GLY A 36 4.48 -10.09 8.65
CA GLY A 36 3.36 -9.48 7.94
C GLY A 36 2.09 -9.39 8.78
N LEU A 37 1.85 -10.38 9.65
CA LEU A 37 0.73 -10.35 10.59
C LEU A 37 0.92 -9.30 11.68
N GLU A 38 2.12 -9.21 12.25
CA GLU A 38 2.48 -8.20 13.24
C GLU A 38 2.29 -6.78 12.68
N VAL A 39 2.77 -6.54 11.45
CA VAL A 39 2.57 -5.26 10.76
C VAL A 39 1.08 -4.94 10.58
N LEU A 40 0.26 -5.94 10.24
CA LEU A 40 -1.18 -5.73 10.08
C LEU A 40 -1.88 -5.37 11.41
N ILE A 41 -1.47 -6.00 12.51
CA ILE A 41 -2.06 -5.74 13.82
C ILE A 41 -1.60 -4.36 14.33
N ASN A 42 -0.29 -4.10 14.29
CA ASN A 42 0.31 -2.93 14.92
C ASN A 42 0.07 -1.65 14.12
N LEU A 43 0.15 -1.69 12.78
CA LEU A 43 0.01 -0.49 11.96
C LEU A 43 -1.42 -0.25 11.49
N LEU A 44 -2.21 -1.32 11.31
CA LEU A 44 -3.56 -1.25 10.74
C LEU A 44 -4.66 -1.65 11.74
N GLY A 45 -4.33 -2.01 12.98
CA GLY A 45 -5.32 -2.37 14.00
C GLY A 45 -6.03 -3.69 13.73
N ALA A 46 -5.50 -4.53 12.85
CA ALA A 46 -6.17 -5.72 12.33
C ALA A 46 -6.13 -6.92 13.30
N HIS A 47 -6.71 -6.80 14.48
CA HIS A 47 -6.65 -7.79 15.57
C HIS A 47 -7.16 -9.21 15.21
N HIS A 48 -7.97 -9.35 14.15
CA HIS A 48 -8.50 -10.64 13.67
C HIS A 48 -7.89 -11.12 12.33
N ALA A 49 -6.74 -10.56 11.95
CA ALA A 49 -6.07 -10.81 10.67
C ALA A 49 -5.57 -12.25 10.47
N HIS A 50 -5.32 -12.98 11.56
CA HIS A 50 -4.71 -14.32 11.53
C HIS A 50 -5.49 -15.31 10.65
N SER A 51 -6.83 -15.23 10.65
CA SER A 51 -7.70 -16.13 9.87
C SER A 51 -7.70 -15.83 8.37
N LYS A 52 -7.27 -14.63 7.97
CA LYS A 52 -7.27 -14.15 6.59
C LYS A 52 -5.89 -14.26 5.95
N VAL A 53 -4.83 -13.96 6.70
CA VAL A 53 -3.44 -14.12 6.25
C VAL A 53 -3.03 -15.61 6.18
N SER A 54 -3.63 -16.48 7.00
CA SER A 54 -3.40 -17.93 6.91
C SER A 54 -3.89 -18.54 5.60
N LYS A 55 -4.96 -17.98 5.01
CA LYS A 55 -5.55 -18.43 3.73
C LYS A 55 -4.74 -17.98 2.51
N THR A 56 -3.82 -17.03 2.67
CA THR A 56 -2.97 -16.55 1.59
C THR A 56 -1.63 -17.29 1.55
N LYS A 57 -1.11 -17.53 0.34
CA LYS A 57 0.23 -18.09 0.12
C LYS A 57 1.31 -17.01 0.32
N GLY A 58 1.49 -16.55 1.55
CA GLY A 58 2.53 -15.58 1.93
C GLY A 58 2.04 -14.52 2.89
N ALA A 59 2.89 -13.53 3.17
CA ALA A 59 2.59 -12.32 3.94
C ALA A 59 1.77 -11.33 3.11
N HIS A 60 0.60 -11.77 2.63
CA HIS A 60 -0.25 -10.99 1.75
C HIS A 60 -1.61 -10.78 2.38
N ALA A 61 -2.16 -9.57 2.20
CA ALA A 61 -3.54 -9.26 2.51
C ALA A 61 -4.27 -8.97 1.20
N THR A 62 -5.46 -9.54 1.01
CA THR A 62 -6.29 -9.20 -0.15
C THR A 62 -6.75 -7.75 -0.04
N LEU A 63 -6.77 -7.02 -1.15
CA LEU A 63 -7.29 -5.65 -1.18
C LEU A 63 -8.72 -5.54 -0.63
N THR A 64 -9.58 -6.53 -0.91
CA THR A 64 -10.94 -6.63 -0.36
C THR A 64 -10.96 -6.66 1.17
N TYR A 65 -9.99 -7.33 1.78
CA TYR A 65 -9.87 -7.37 3.24
C TYR A 65 -9.46 -6.00 3.79
N LEU A 66 -8.44 -5.36 3.20
CA LEU A 66 -8.00 -4.02 3.60
C LEU A 66 -9.13 -3.00 3.46
N LYS A 67 -9.89 -3.03 2.36
CA LYS A 67 -11.06 -2.16 2.18
C LYS A 67 -12.07 -2.32 3.31
N GLY A 68 -12.45 -3.55 3.65
CA GLY A 68 -13.39 -3.80 4.76
C GLY A 68 -12.85 -3.32 6.12
N LEU A 69 -11.54 -3.47 6.35
CA LEU A 69 -10.87 -2.96 7.55
C LEU A 69 -11.02 -1.43 7.64
N PHE A 70 -10.63 -0.70 6.59
CA PHE A 70 -10.70 0.75 6.57
C PHE A 70 -12.14 1.28 6.65
N THR A 71 -13.09 0.67 5.96
CA THR A 71 -14.50 1.07 6.06
C THR A 71 -15.01 0.94 7.49
N HIS A 72 -14.64 -0.13 8.21
CA HIS A 72 -15.01 -0.30 9.61
C HIS A 72 -14.38 0.78 10.52
N HIS A 73 -13.12 1.16 10.29
CA HIS A 73 -12.46 2.22 11.06
C HIS A 73 -12.99 3.62 10.79
N ILE A 74 -13.44 3.91 9.57
CA ILE A 74 -14.00 5.23 9.20
C ILE A 74 -15.44 5.41 9.71
N GLN A 75 -16.14 4.31 10.01
CA GLN A 75 -17.52 4.33 10.53
C GLN A 75 -17.62 4.36 12.07
N GLN A 76 -16.49 4.34 12.79
CA GLN A 76 -16.41 4.55 14.23
C GLN A 76 -16.10 6.02 14.56
#